data_AF-A0A445EDN6-F1
#
_entry.id   AF-A0A445EDN6-F1
#
_cell.length_a   1.000
_cell.length_b   1.000
_cell.length_c   1.000
_cell.angle_alpha   90.00
_cell.angle_beta   90.00
_cell.angle_gamma   90.00
#
_symmetry.space_group_name_H-M   'P 1'
#
loop_
_entity.id
_entity.type
_entity.pdbx_description
1 polymer ?
#
loop_
_entity_poly.entity_id
_entity_poly.type
_entity_poly.pdbx_seq_one_letter_code
_entity_poly.pdbx_strand_id
1 'polypeptide(L)' 'MHLYGRYGGVLLIAVAQDGNSNIMPIAFANVESKSTKSWSFFLTNLRRHVTP' A
#
# COMPACT_ATOMS: atom_id res chain seq x y z
N MET A 1 0.64 28.94 12.35
CA MET A 1 0.11 28.00 11.35
C MET A 1 0.23 26.60 11.95
N HIS A 2 -0.85 26.10 12.57
CA HIS A 2 -0.84 24.84 13.31
C HIS A 2 -0.98 23.66 12.34
N LEU A 3 0.10 22.90 12.15
CA LEU A 3 0.07 21.64 11.40
C LEU A 3 -0.39 20.49 12.30
N TYR A 4 -1.60 20.58 12.85
CA TYR A 4 -2.24 19.49 13.60
C TYR A 4 -3.57 19.11 12.95
N GLY A 5 -3.55 18.86 11.65
CA GLY A 5 -4.57 18.02 11.03
C GLY A 5 -4.19 16.57 11.28
N ARG A 6 -5.09 15.75 11.84
CA ARG A 6 -4.94 14.28 11.79
C ARG A 6 -4.66 13.93 10.33
N TYR A 7 -3.47 13.40 10.03
CA TYR A 7 -3.16 12.91 8.68
C TYR A 7 -4.16 11.80 8.35
N GLY A 8 -5.24 12.15 7.66
CA GLY A 8 -6.34 11.27 7.28
C GLY A 8 -6.00 10.34 6.12
N GLY A 9 -4.71 10.03 5.96
CA GLY A 9 -4.23 9.10 4.95
C GLY A 9 -4.56 7.67 5.31
N VAL A 10 -4.68 6.83 4.29
CA VAL A 10 -4.82 5.38 4.38
C VAL A 10 -3.47 4.78 4.00
N LEU A 11 -2.94 3.90 4.85
CA LEU A 11 -1.78 3.10 4.52
C LEU A 11 -2.23 1.79 3.85
N LEU A 12 -1.78 1.55 2.62
CA LEU A 12 -1.93 0.29 1.91
C LEU A 12 -0.66 -0.55 2.08
N ILE A 13 -0.82 -1.84 2.36
CA ILE A 13 0.26 -2.79 2.57
C ILE A 13 -0.03 -4.03 1.74
N ALA A 14 0.94 -4.48 0.95
CA ALA A 14 0.95 -5.79 0.33
C ALA A 14 1.89 -6.71 1.12
N VAL A 15 1.43 -7.93 1.39
CA VAL A 15 2.21 -8.96 2.05
C VAL A 15 2.26 -10.20 1.16
N ALA A 16 3.40 -10.88 1.17
CA ALA A 16 3.56 -12.22 0.63
C ALA A 16 3.56 -13.22 1.79
N GLN A 17 3.01 -14.40 1.53
CA GLN A 17 3.11 -15.54 2.42
C GLN A 17 3.92 -16.64 1.73
N ASP A 18 4.90 -17.19 2.43
CA ASP A 18 5.71 -18.30 1.91
C ASP A 18 5.08 -19.68 2.22
N GLY A 19 5.70 -20.75 1.74
CA GLY A 19 5.26 -22.13 1.99
C GLY A 19 5.34 -22.57 3.46
N ASN A 20 6.01 -21.79 4.31
CA ASN A 20 6.11 -21.99 5.76
C ASN A 20 5.12 -21.10 6.53
N SER A 21 4.20 -20.43 5.84
CA SER A 21 3.25 -19.47 6.44
C SER A 21 3.88 -18.24 7.09
N ASN A 22 5.13 -17.92 6.76
CA ASN A 22 5.71 -16.65 7.17
C ASN A 22 5.10 -15.54 6.32
N ILE A 23 4.68 -14.45 6.97
CA ILE A 23 4.14 -13.26 6.31
C ILE A 23 5.24 -12.20 6.23
N MET A 24 5.58 -11.78 5.02
CA MET A 24 6.57 -10.73 4.77
C MET A 24 5.94 -9.58 3.97
N PRO A 25 6.07 -8.32 4.41
CA PRO A 25 5.61 -7.20 3.62
C PRO A 25 6.47 -7.01 2.36
N ILE A 26 5.82 -6.79 1.22
CA ILE A 26 6.48 -6.65 -0.09
C ILE A 26 6.28 -5.27 -0.73
N ALA A 27 5.28 -4.50 -0.29
CA ALA A 27 5.09 -3.11 -0.72
C ALA A 27 4.21 -2.31 0.25
N PHE A 28 4.38 -0.98 0.25
CA PHE A 28 3.61 -0.03 1.05
C PHE A 28 3.27 1.21 0.22
N ALA A 29 2.12 1.85 0.49
CA ALA A 29 1.79 3.15 -0.07
C ALA A 29 0.91 3.96 0.89
N ASN A 30 1.25 5.23 1.10
CA ASN A 30 0.38 6.19 1.78
C ASN A 30 -0.50 6.89 0.73
N VAL A 31 -1.81 6.85 0.92
CA VAL A 31 -2.79 7.47 0.01
C VAL A 31 -3.75 8.35 0.80
N GLU A 32 -4.26 9.42 0.20
CA GLU A 32 -5.16 10.35 0.90
C GLU A 32 -6.51 9.72 1.28
N SER A 33 -6.96 8.69 0.53
CA SER A 33 -8.19 7.96 0.82
C SER A 33 -8.20 6.59 0.14
N LYS A 34 -9.05 5.68 0.63
CA LYS A 34 -9.33 4.39 -0.01
C LYS A 34 -10.28 4.59 -1.20
N SER A 35 -9.72 4.93 -2.37
CA SER A 35 -10.47 5.12 -3.62
C SER A 35 -10.04 4.12 -4.69
N THR A 36 -10.86 3.91 -5.73
CA THR A 36 -10.50 3.08 -6.89
C THR A 36 -9.22 3.57 -7.56
N LYS A 37 -9.00 4.90 -7.61
CA LYS A 37 -7.75 5.48 -8.15
C LYS A 37 -6.54 5.10 -7.29
N SER A 38 -6.68 5.16 -5.96
CA SER A 38 -5.63 4.77 -5.02
C SER A 38 -5.27 3.29 -5.15
N TRP A 39 -6.26 2.42 -5.30
CA TRP A 39 -6.05 0.99 -5.53
C TRP A 39 -5.45 0.69 -6.90
N SER A 40 -5.93 1.36 -7.95
CA SER A 40 -5.36 1.21 -9.30
C SER A 40 -3.89 1.62 -9.30
N PHE A 41 -3.55 2.76 -8.71
CA PHE A 41 -2.16 3.19 -8.58
C PHE A 41 -1.31 2.16 -7.84
N PHE A 42 -1.79 1.67 -6.69
CA PHE A 42 -1.05 0.69 -5.89
C PHE A 42 -0.84 -0.63 -6.64
N LEU A 43 -1.90 -1.20 -7.23
CA LEU A 43 -1.83 -2.49 -7.93
C LEU A 43 -1.05 -2.42 -9.24
N THR A 44 -1.14 -1.30 -9.99
CA THR A 44 -0.32 -1.11 -11.20
C THR A 44 1.17 -1.08 -10.85
N ASN A 45 1.54 -0.36 -9.78
CA ASN A 45 2.93 -0.33 -9.33
C ASN A 45 3.37 -1.66 -8.72
N LEU A 46 2.50 -2.34 -7.97
CA LEU A 46 2.78 -3.66 -7.43
C LEU A 46 3.08 -4.64 -8.57
N ARG A 47 2.23 -4.68 -9.61
CA ARG A 47 2.45 -5.52 -10.79
C ARG A 47 3.76 -5.16 -11.49
N ARG A 48 4.06 -3.87 -11.67
CA ARG A 48 5.25 -3.46 -12.42
C ARG A 48 6.58 -3.84 -11.75
N HIS A 49 6.63 -3.87 -10.42
CA HIS A 49 7.90 -4.01 -9.69
C HIS A 49 8.03 -5.32 -8.91
N VAL A 50 6.93 -6.02 -8.65
CA VAL A 50 6.92 -7.23 -7.79
C VAL A 50 6.59 -8.50 -8.58
N THR A 51 5.83 -8.41 -9.68
CA THR A 51 5.54 -9.54 -10.56
C THR A 51 6.19 -9.33 -11.93
N PRO A 52 7.13 -10.19 -12.36
CA PRO A 52 7.67 -10.15 -13.72
C PRO A 52 6.59 -10.26 -14.81
#